data_AF-A0A9E4LJ47-F1
#
_entry.id   AF-A0A9E4LJ47-F1
#
_cell.length_a   1.000
_cell.length_b   1.000
_cell.length_c   1.000
_cell.angle_alpha   90.00
_cell.angle_beta   90.00
_cell.angle_gamma   90.00
#
_symmetry.space_group_name_H-M   'P 1'
#
loop_
_entity.id
_entity.type
_entity.pdbx_description
1 polymer ?
#
loop_
_entity_poly.entity_id
_entity_poly.type
_entity_poly.pdbx_seq_one_letter_code
_entity_poly.pdbx_strand_id
1 'polypeptide(L)'
;MTLALHIAIFIGTFFGMEFTAWFTHKYVMHGPLWILHKDHHQVEPGFFEKNDAFFLIFAVPSWLGIMLGLMYQQYWAVWMGAGIAAYGFTYFLVHDVFIHQRFKWLRRSDHPYWRAVRKAHKVHHKHLNKEQGECFGMLVVPFKFYREVYRSIHAQRR
;
A
#
# COMPACT_ATOMS: atom_id res chain seq x y z
N MET A 1 27.69 11.54 6.27
CA MET A 1 26.40 12.16 5.85
C MET A 1 25.75 12.79 7.07
N THR A 2 25.12 13.95 6.94
CA THR A 2 24.45 14.63 8.06
C THR A 2 23.16 13.89 8.43
N LEU A 3 22.69 14.03 9.68
CA LEU A 3 21.40 13.47 10.12
C LEU A 3 20.24 13.95 9.22
N ALA A 4 20.26 15.22 8.82
CA ALA A 4 19.25 15.78 7.91
C ALA A 4 19.15 15.01 6.59
N LEU A 5 20.29 14.62 6.00
CA LEU A 5 20.31 13.86 4.76
C LEU A 5 19.74 12.44 4.95
N HIS A 6 20.02 11.80 6.08
CA HIS A 6 19.44 10.50 6.39
C HIS A 6 17.91 10.55 6.57
N ILE A 7 17.40 11.59 7.24
CA ILE A 7 15.96 11.83 7.37
C ILE A 7 15.35 12.09 5.98
N ALA A 8 16.02 12.89 5.14
CA ALA A 8 15.57 13.15 3.78
C ALA A 8 15.51 11.86 2.93
N ILE A 9 16.49 10.97 3.08
CA ILE A 9 16.50 9.66 2.43
C ILE A 9 15.31 8.83 2.89
N PHE A 10 15.07 8.73 4.20
CA PHE A 10 13.93 7.98 4.73
C PHE A 10 12.59 8.49 4.21
N ILE A 11 12.38 9.82 4.29
CA ILE A 11 11.14 10.45 3.83
C ILE A 11 10.99 10.26 2.31
N GLY A 12 12.07 10.47 1.56
CA GLY A 12 12.11 10.28 0.12
C GLY A 12 11.80 8.83 -0.29
N THR A 13 12.38 7.85 0.41
CA THR A 13 12.09 6.43 0.19
C THR A 13 10.64 6.10 0.54
N PHE A 14 10.14 6.57 1.70
CA PHE A 14 8.76 6.32 2.12
C PHE A 14 7.74 6.79 1.07
N PHE A 15 7.87 8.03 0.58
CA PHE A 15 6.95 8.54 -0.45
C PHE A 15 7.24 7.94 -1.84
N GLY A 16 8.49 7.65 -2.16
CA GLY A 16 8.86 6.94 -3.39
C GLY A 16 8.21 5.55 -3.48
N MET A 17 8.02 4.89 -2.34
CA MET A 17 7.35 3.59 -2.27
C MET A 17 5.88 3.64 -2.68
N GLU A 18 5.19 4.78 -2.61
CA GLU A 18 3.83 4.89 -3.17
C GLU A 18 3.85 4.69 -4.69
N PHE A 19 4.83 5.30 -5.37
CA PHE A 19 5.03 5.09 -6.80
C PHE A 19 5.44 3.64 -7.10
N THR A 20 6.38 3.09 -6.33
CA THR A 20 6.79 1.68 -6.48
C THR A 20 5.61 0.73 -6.29
N ALA A 21 4.81 0.92 -5.25
CA ALA A 21 3.63 0.10 -4.98
C ALA A 21 2.61 0.21 -6.10
N TRP A 22 2.29 1.43 -6.55
CA TRP A 22 1.39 1.65 -7.70
C TRP A 22 1.91 0.94 -8.96
N PHE A 23 3.20 1.09 -9.27
CA PHE A 23 3.80 0.51 -10.46
C PHE A 23 3.79 -1.02 -10.40
N THR A 24 4.25 -1.59 -9.29
CA THR A 24 4.24 -3.04 -9.06
C THR A 24 2.81 -3.57 -9.11
N HIS A 25 1.86 -2.90 -8.48
CA HIS A 25 0.47 -3.31 -8.49
C HIS A 25 -0.10 -3.36 -9.91
N LYS A 26 0.10 -2.30 -10.70
CA LYS A 26 -0.43 -2.20 -12.06
C LYS A 26 0.25 -3.14 -13.05
N TYR A 27 1.58 -3.22 -13.04
CA TYR A 27 2.34 -3.87 -14.11
C TYR A 27 2.87 -5.25 -13.73
N VAL A 28 3.02 -5.54 -12.44
CA VAL A 28 3.57 -6.81 -11.95
C VAL A 28 2.46 -7.68 -11.38
N MET A 29 1.69 -7.17 -10.42
CA MET A 29 0.62 -7.92 -9.75
C MET A 29 -0.56 -8.16 -10.70
N HIS A 30 -0.97 -7.15 -11.47
CA HIS A 30 -1.93 -7.30 -12.57
C HIS A 30 -1.31 -7.80 -13.89
N GLY A 31 -0.06 -8.27 -13.86
CA GLY A 31 0.67 -8.75 -15.02
C GLY A 31 1.22 -10.17 -14.81
N PRO A 32 2.56 -10.37 -14.86
CA PRO A 32 3.18 -11.69 -14.76
C PRO A 32 2.94 -12.38 -13.41
N LEU A 33 2.80 -11.62 -12.31
CA LEU A 33 2.56 -12.18 -10.97
C LEU A 33 1.08 -12.18 -10.57
N TRP A 34 0.17 -12.15 -11.55
CA TRP A 34 -1.27 -12.29 -11.29
C TRP A 34 -1.61 -13.58 -10.54
N ILE A 35 -0.86 -14.67 -10.74
CA ILE A 35 -1.08 -15.90 -9.98
C ILE A 35 -1.00 -15.72 -8.46
N LEU A 36 -0.20 -14.75 -7.98
CA LEU A 36 -0.10 -14.39 -6.57
C LEU A 36 -1.17 -13.38 -6.14
N HIS A 37 -1.70 -12.58 -7.06
CA HIS A 37 -2.66 -11.53 -6.73
C HIS A 37 -4.13 -11.91 -7.00
N LYS A 38 -4.34 -13.02 -7.73
CA LYS A 38 -5.66 -13.44 -8.20
C LYS A 38 -6.62 -13.74 -7.06
N ASP A 39 -6.18 -14.45 -6.03
CA ASP A 39 -7.03 -14.83 -4.89
C ASP A 39 -7.42 -13.65 -4.01
N HIS A 40 -6.66 -12.57 -4.07
CA HIS A 40 -7.01 -11.30 -3.46
C HIS A 40 -8.16 -10.58 -4.20
N HIS A 41 -8.23 -10.70 -5.52
CA HIS A 41 -9.36 -10.19 -6.33
C HIS A 41 -10.56 -11.15 -6.33
N GLN A 42 -10.28 -12.43 -6.46
CA GLN A 42 -11.24 -13.53 -6.51
C GLN A 42 -11.20 -14.24 -5.16
N VAL A 43 -11.75 -13.57 -4.15
CA VAL A 43 -11.64 -13.98 -2.74
C VAL A 43 -11.99 -15.45 -2.54
N GLU A 44 -11.00 -16.21 -2.07
CA GLU A 44 -11.16 -17.60 -1.68
C GLU A 44 -11.33 -17.69 -0.14
N PRO A 45 -12.02 -18.73 0.38
CA PRO A 45 -12.13 -18.92 1.83
C PRO A 45 -10.75 -19.15 2.47
N GLY A 46 -10.41 -18.34 3.47
CA GLY A 46 -9.15 -18.49 4.19
C GLY A 46 -8.74 -17.23 4.92
N PHE A 47 -7.76 -17.36 5.82
CA PHE A 47 -7.12 -16.19 6.42
C PHE A 47 -5.96 -15.69 5.55
N PHE A 48 -5.16 -16.59 4.99
CA PHE A 48 -3.99 -16.27 4.16
C PHE A 48 -4.35 -16.23 2.68
N GLU A 49 -3.72 -15.31 1.96
CA GLU A 49 -3.80 -15.18 0.52
C GLU A 49 -2.39 -15.36 -0.06
N LYS A 50 -2.26 -15.88 -1.27
CA LYS A 50 -0.98 -15.90 -2.02
C LYS A 50 -0.44 -14.49 -2.20
N ASN A 51 -1.33 -13.49 -2.20
CA ASN A 51 -0.99 -12.09 -2.23
C ASN A 51 -0.11 -11.68 -1.05
N ASP A 52 -0.18 -12.40 0.07
CA ASP A 52 0.69 -12.15 1.23
C ASP A 52 2.18 -12.34 0.90
N ALA A 53 2.51 -13.07 -0.18
CA ALA A 53 3.89 -13.19 -0.67
C ALA A 53 4.49 -11.83 -1.06
N PHE A 54 3.69 -10.84 -1.45
CA PHE A 54 4.19 -9.49 -1.75
C PHE A 54 4.76 -8.80 -0.51
N PHE A 55 4.25 -9.09 0.70
CA PHE A 55 4.89 -8.61 1.93
C PHE A 55 6.34 -9.08 2.02
N LEU A 56 6.59 -10.35 1.74
CA LEU A 56 7.95 -10.90 1.76
C LEU A 56 8.82 -10.31 0.65
N ILE A 57 8.28 -10.15 -0.56
CA ILE A 57 9.00 -9.54 -1.70
C ILE A 57 9.51 -8.13 -1.35
N PHE A 58 8.74 -7.32 -0.62
CA PHE A 58 9.18 -5.99 -0.19
C PHE A 58 9.96 -5.99 1.14
N ALA A 59 9.69 -6.93 2.04
CA ALA A 59 10.39 -7.04 3.31
C ALA A 59 11.85 -7.48 3.13
N VAL A 60 12.15 -8.36 2.16
CA VAL A 60 13.51 -8.83 1.89
C VAL A 60 14.48 -7.70 1.53
N PRO A 61 14.23 -6.84 0.52
CA PRO A 61 15.14 -5.74 0.20
C PRO A 61 15.23 -4.70 1.33
N SER A 62 14.15 -4.48 2.09
CA SER A 62 14.19 -3.64 3.29
C SER A 62 15.15 -4.20 4.35
N TRP A 63 14.97 -5.48 4.70
CA TRP A 63 15.81 -6.18 5.67
C TRP A 63 17.26 -6.26 5.23
N LEU A 64 17.53 -6.62 3.98
CA LEU A 64 18.89 -6.68 3.44
C LEU A 64 19.55 -5.29 3.45
N GLY A 65 18.82 -4.24 3.09
CA GLY A 65 19.33 -2.86 3.16
C GLY A 65 19.71 -2.44 4.58
N ILE A 66 18.89 -2.80 5.57
CA ILE A 66 19.18 -2.55 6.99
C ILE A 66 20.37 -3.38 7.46
N MET A 67 20.34 -4.70 7.25
CA MET A 67 21.34 -5.63 7.74
C MET A 67 22.73 -5.35 7.13
N LEU A 68 22.82 -5.30 5.81
CA LEU A 68 24.09 -5.03 5.11
C LEU A 68 24.53 -3.58 5.37
N GLY A 69 23.58 -2.64 5.45
CA GLY A 69 23.87 -1.25 5.79
C GLY A 69 24.54 -1.12 7.16
N LEU A 70 24.07 -1.85 8.17
CA LEU A 70 24.69 -1.89 9.49
C LEU A 70 26.06 -2.59 9.46
N MET A 71 26.16 -3.76 8.81
CA MET A 71 27.41 -4.53 8.73
C MET A 71 28.56 -3.76 8.06
N TYR A 72 28.26 -3.02 7.00
CA TYR A 72 29.26 -2.27 6.21
C TYR A 72 29.28 -0.77 6.53
N GLN A 73 28.61 -0.34 7.61
CA GLN A 73 28.50 1.06 8.05
C GLN A 73 27.96 2.01 6.96
N GLN A 74 27.14 1.49 6.04
CA GLN A 74 26.45 2.23 5.00
C GLN A 74 25.08 2.70 5.48
N TYR A 75 25.07 3.72 6.34
CA TYR A 75 23.85 4.17 7.02
C TYR A 75 22.76 4.67 6.06
N TRP A 76 23.09 5.23 4.91
CA TRP A 76 22.09 5.60 3.89
C TRP A 76 21.23 4.40 3.47
N ALA A 77 21.81 3.20 3.34
CA ALA A 77 21.09 1.98 3.03
C ALA A 77 20.17 1.54 4.17
N VAL A 78 20.58 1.77 5.42
CA VAL A 78 19.74 1.54 6.60
C VAL A 78 18.52 2.44 6.57
N TRP A 79 18.68 3.74 6.30
CA TRP A 79 17.57 4.70 6.26
C TRP A 79 16.63 4.47 5.07
N MET A 80 17.14 4.02 3.92
CA MET A 80 16.29 3.54 2.82
C MET A 80 15.51 2.29 3.23
N GLY A 81 16.18 1.28 3.77
CA GLY A 81 15.53 0.04 4.23
C GLY A 81 14.45 0.32 5.29
N ALA A 82 14.71 1.25 6.21
CA ALA A 82 13.73 1.73 7.18
C ALA A 82 12.55 2.45 6.52
N GLY A 83 12.78 3.26 5.50
CA GLY A 83 11.72 3.91 4.71
C GLY A 83 10.81 2.89 4.02
N ILE A 84 11.39 1.84 3.43
CA ILE A 84 10.65 0.72 2.83
C ILE A 84 9.82 0.00 3.91
N ALA A 85 10.41 -0.30 5.07
CA ALA A 85 9.72 -0.96 6.17
C ALA A 85 8.54 -0.12 6.69
N ALA A 86 8.75 1.19 6.89
CA ALA A 86 7.72 2.11 7.36
C ALA A 86 6.56 2.22 6.36
N TYR A 87 6.84 2.28 5.06
CA TYR A 87 5.81 2.24 4.04
C TYR A 87 5.09 0.89 4.02
N GLY A 88 5.81 -0.23 4.07
CA GLY A 88 5.21 -1.57 4.11
C GLY A 88 4.28 -1.77 5.31
N PHE A 89 4.68 -1.28 6.49
CA PHE A 89 3.82 -1.27 7.67
C PHE A 89 2.59 -0.39 7.49
N THR A 90 2.75 0.79 6.91
CA THR A 90 1.63 1.69 6.60
C THR A 90 0.66 1.03 5.60
N TYR A 91 1.20 0.39 4.57
CA TYR A 91 0.43 -0.35 3.57
C TYR A 91 -0.39 -1.46 4.23
N PHE A 92 0.22 -2.28 5.08
CA PHE A 92 -0.49 -3.30 5.86
C PHE A 92 -1.64 -2.72 6.70
N LEU A 93 -1.39 -1.63 7.43
CA LEU A 93 -2.42 -0.98 8.25
C LEU A 93 -3.59 -0.45 7.40
N VAL A 94 -3.32 0.11 6.23
CA VAL A 94 -4.38 0.66 5.36
C VAL A 94 -5.11 -0.46 4.62
N HIS A 95 -4.37 -1.39 4.02
CA HIS A 95 -4.89 -2.47 3.20
C HIS A 95 -5.59 -3.55 4.03
N ASP A 96 -4.85 -4.27 4.87
CA ASP A 96 -5.33 -5.47 5.52
C ASP A 96 -6.18 -5.16 6.75
N VAL A 97 -5.81 -4.11 7.49
CA VAL A 97 -6.51 -3.74 8.73
C VAL A 97 -7.69 -2.81 8.45
N PHE A 98 -7.50 -1.73 7.67
CA PHE A 98 -8.55 -0.72 7.48
C PHE A 98 -9.50 -1.01 6.32
N ILE A 99 -9.00 -1.49 5.17
CA ILE A 99 -9.80 -1.79 3.97
C ILE A 99 -10.41 -3.20 4.04
N HIS A 100 -9.57 -4.24 4.09
CA HIS A 100 -10.00 -5.65 4.06
C HIS A 100 -10.48 -6.15 5.42
N GLN A 101 -10.11 -5.47 6.51
CA GLN A 101 -10.51 -5.82 7.87
C GLN A 101 -10.18 -7.26 8.27
N ARG A 102 -9.08 -7.82 7.75
CA ARG A 102 -8.47 -9.08 8.23
C ARG A 102 -8.15 -8.96 9.72
N PHE A 103 -7.82 -7.75 10.17
CA PHE A 103 -7.75 -7.35 11.57
C PHE A 103 -8.71 -6.19 11.84
N LYS A 104 -9.45 -6.23 12.95
CA LYS A 104 -10.54 -5.26 13.22
C LYS A 104 -10.11 -3.99 13.96
N TRP A 105 -8.82 -3.63 13.95
CA TRP A 105 -8.28 -2.54 14.77
C TRP A 105 -8.77 -1.14 14.34
N LEU A 106 -8.89 -0.90 13.03
CA LEU A 106 -9.24 0.42 12.47
C LEU A 106 -10.67 0.48 11.88
N ARG A 107 -11.54 -0.45 12.30
CA ARG A 107 -12.89 -0.60 11.73
C ARG A 107 -13.77 0.65 11.89
N ARG A 108 -13.56 1.45 12.95
CA ARG A 108 -14.36 2.63 13.28
C ARG A 108 -13.82 3.95 12.69
N SER A 109 -12.74 3.90 11.92
CA SER A 109 -12.16 5.10 11.31
C SER A 109 -13.10 5.69 10.25
N ASP A 110 -13.62 6.89 10.52
CA ASP A 110 -14.56 7.62 9.66
C ASP A 110 -14.08 9.05 9.40
N HIS A 111 -13.23 9.21 8.37
CA HIS A 111 -12.77 10.51 7.88
C HIS A 111 -12.94 10.55 6.35
N PRO A 112 -13.20 11.71 5.72
CA PRO A 112 -13.37 11.82 4.27
C PRO A 112 -12.22 11.22 3.46
N TYR A 113 -10.98 11.40 3.91
CA TYR A 113 -9.79 10.79 3.31
C TYR A 113 -9.88 9.25 3.31
N TRP A 114 -10.10 8.65 4.49
CA TRP A 114 -10.20 7.21 4.68
C TRP A 114 -11.36 6.59 3.88
N ARG A 115 -12.49 7.30 3.78
CA ARG A 115 -13.62 6.91 2.94
C ARG A 115 -13.26 6.91 1.45
N ALA A 116 -12.47 7.90 0.99
CA ALA A 116 -12.06 7.99 -0.41
C ALA A 116 -11.10 6.85 -0.78
N VAL A 117 -10.10 6.58 0.07
CA VAL A 117 -9.16 5.47 -0.10
C VAL A 117 -9.89 4.13 -0.17
N ARG A 118 -10.77 3.84 0.81
CA ARG A 118 -11.58 2.61 0.82
C ARG A 118 -12.47 2.50 -0.42
N LYS A 119 -13.05 3.61 -0.89
CA LYS A 119 -13.90 3.63 -2.09
C LYS A 119 -13.11 3.34 -3.36
N ALA A 120 -11.94 3.95 -3.52
CA ALA A 120 -11.06 3.73 -4.66
C ALA A 120 -10.62 2.25 -4.74
N HIS A 121 -10.18 1.70 -3.61
CA HIS A 121 -9.81 0.29 -3.51
C HIS A 121 -10.99 -0.65 -3.80
N LYS A 122 -12.18 -0.33 -3.29
CA LYS A 122 -13.39 -1.11 -3.63
C LYS A 122 -13.69 -1.08 -5.12
N VAL A 123 -13.50 0.05 -5.81
CA VAL A 123 -13.69 0.15 -7.26
C VAL A 123 -12.64 -0.65 -8.02
N HIS A 124 -11.40 -0.67 -7.54
CA HIS A 124 -10.33 -1.52 -8.07
C HIS A 124 -10.74 -3.00 -8.04
N HIS A 125 -11.18 -3.50 -6.88
CA HIS A 125 -11.62 -4.89 -6.68
C HIS A 125 -12.91 -5.29 -7.40
N LYS A 126 -13.68 -4.36 -7.98
CA LYS A 126 -14.83 -4.73 -8.82
C LYS A 126 -14.41 -5.46 -10.09
N HIS A 127 -13.18 -5.23 -10.54
CA HIS A 127 -12.59 -5.97 -11.65
C HIS A 127 -11.94 -7.23 -11.08
N LEU A 128 -12.57 -8.38 -11.33
CA LEU A 128 -12.14 -9.67 -10.78
C LEU A 128 -10.95 -10.29 -11.54
N ASN A 129 -10.68 -9.80 -12.75
CA ASN A 129 -9.59 -10.27 -13.58
C ASN A 129 -8.47 -9.22 -13.63
N LYS A 130 -7.30 -9.63 -14.12
CA LYS A 130 -6.13 -8.77 -14.21
C LYS A 130 -6.32 -7.54 -15.11
N GLU A 131 -7.24 -7.62 -16.07
CA GLU A 131 -7.49 -6.59 -17.09
C GLU A 131 -8.46 -5.52 -16.59
N GLN A 132 -8.39 -4.33 -17.19
CA GLN A 132 -9.31 -3.21 -16.94
C GLN A 132 -9.35 -2.68 -15.49
N GLY A 133 -8.41 -3.09 -14.64
CA GLY A 133 -8.25 -2.54 -13.30
C GLY A 133 -8.05 -1.03 -13.33
N GLU A 134 -8.71 -0.33 -12.40
CA GLU A 134 -8.49 1.10 -12.15
C GLU A 134 -7.95 1.28 -10.73
N CYS A 135 -7.27 2.39 -10.45
CA CYS A 135 -6.91 2.83 -9.09
C CYS A 135 -5.97 1.88 -8.33
N PHE A 136 -4.74 1.71 -8.84
CA PHE A 136 -3.71 0.85 -8.27
C PHE A 136 -2.92 1.44 -7.09
N GLY A 137 -3.12 2.73 -6.77
CA GLY A 137 -2.44 3.41 -5.66
C GLY A 137 -3.06 3.05 -4.31
N MET A 138 -2.28 3.21 -3.23
CA MET A 138 -2.73 2.88 -1.87
C MET A 138 -3.11 4.14 -1.09
N LEU A 139 -2.14 5.03 -0.85
CA LEU A 139 -2.34 6.23 -0.03
C LEU A 139 -2.82 7.41 -0.88
N VAL A 140 -2.45 7.43 -2.17
CA VAL A 140 -2.80 8.50 -3.11
C VAL A 140 -3.75 7.96 -4.17
N VAL A 141 -5.04 8.29 -4.02
CA VAL A 141 -6.10 7.86 -4.94
C VAL A 141 -6.58 9.03 -5.84
N PRO A 142 -7.19 8.75 -7.00
CA PRO A 142 -7.67 9.80 -7.91
C PRO A 142 -8.62 10.81 -7.25
N PHE A 143 -8.49 12.09 -7.62
CA PHE A 143 -9.27 13.19 -7.02
C PHE A 143 -10.80 12.99 -7.08
N LYS A 144 -11.29 12.24 -8.07
CA LYS A 144 -12.72 11.90 -8.24
C LYS A 144 -13.33 11.30 -6.97
N PHE A 145 -12.60 10.44 -6.25
CA PHE A 145 -13.13 9.77 -5.06
C PHE A 145 -13.31 10.72 -3.87
N TYR A 146 -12.36 11.65 -3.66
CA TYR A 146 -12.50 12.67 -2.63
C TYR A 146 -13.72 13.55 -2.88
N ARG A 147 -13.91 13.99 -4.13
CA ARG A 147 -15.06 14.81 -4.52
C ARG A 147 -16.39 14.08 -4.31
N GLU A 148 -16.46 12.81 -4.67
CA GLU A 148 -17.66 11.99 -4.46
C GLU A 148 -17.97 11.79 -2.97
N VAL A 149 -16.96 11.49 -2.16
CA VAL A 149 -17.14 11.36 -0.70
C VAL A 149 -17.61 12.68 -0.10
N TYR A 150 -16.96 13.80 -0.44
CA TYR A 150 -17.36 15.12 0.02
C TYR A 150 -18.82 15.43 -0.32
N ARG A 151 -19.25 15.19 -1.57
CA ARG A 151 -20.63 15.37 -2.00
C ARG A 151 -21.60 14.49 -1.21
N SER A 152 -21.28 13.20 -1.02
CA SER A 152 -22.15 12.28 -0.26
C SER A 152 -22.34 12.73 1.19
N ILE A 153 -21.29 13.22 1.85
CA ILE A 153 -21.36 13.72 3.23
C ILE A 153 -22.27 14.94 3.34
N HIS A 154 -22.19 15.87 2.37
CA HIS A 154 -22.96 17.11 2.41
C HIS A 154 -24.40 16.94 1.91
N ALA A 155 -24.65 15.97 1.02
CA ALA A 155 -26.00 15.61 0.60
C ALA A 155 -26.80 14.92 1.73
N GLN A 156 -26.14 14.18 2.62
CA GLN A 156 -26.76 13.54 3.79
C GLN A 156 -27.09 14.52 4.93
N ARG A 157 -26.61 15.76 4.87
CA ARG A 157 -26.85 16.81 5.87
C ARG A 157 -27.98 17.77 5.48
N ARG A 158 -28.59 17.57 4.31
CA ARG A 158 -29.77 18.29 3.83
C ARG A 158 -30.98 17.37 3.94
#